data_AF-A0A8T6YK74-F1
#
_entry.id   AF-A0A8T6YK74-F1
#
_cell.length_a   1.000
_cell.length_b   1.000
_cell.length_c   1.000
_cell.angle_alpha   90.00
_cell.angle_beta   90.00
_cell.angle_gamma   90.00
#
_symmetry.space_group_name_H-M   'P 1'
#
loop_
_entity.id
_entity.type
_entity.pdbx_description
1 polymer ?
#
loop_
_entity_poly.entity_id
_entity_poly.type
_entity_poly.pdbx_seq_one_letter_code
_entity_poly.pdbx_strand_id
1 'polypeptide(L)' 'MKRGFLLIDRGSREREASEELEIICNAVKAKGDYVFTEYCFLEVEPPYIEDGIAKCLKQDIDHLTIVPYFLYTG' A
#
# COMPACT_ATOMS: atom_id res chain seq x y z
N MET A 1 -7.40 -16.14 9.04
CA MET A 1 -7.76 -15.50 7.76
C MET A 1 -6.55 -14.72 7.29
N LYS A 2 -5.98 -15.05 6.14
CA LYS A 2 -4.77 -14.41 5.61
C LYS A 2 -5.16 -13.08 4.99
N ARG A 3 -4.60 -11.98 5.50
CA ARG A 3 -4.95 -10.63 5.06
C ARG A 3 -3.76 -9.95 4.42
N GLY A 4 -3.98 -9.34 3.25
CA GLY A 4 -3.06 -8.40 2.63
C GLY A 4 -3.47 -6.96 2.93
N PHE A 5 -2.52 -6.04 2.79
CA PHE A 5 -2.75 -4.61 2.97
C PHE A 5 -2.09 -3.84 1.84
N LEU A 6 -2.85 -2.92 1.23
CA LEU A 6 -2.39 -2.03 0.18
C LEU A 6 -2.66 -0.58 0.56
N LEU A 7 -1.61 0.20 0.72
CA LEU A 7 -1.67 1.65 0.90
C LEU A 7 -1.66 2.34 -0.46
N ILE A 8 -2.56 3.31 -0.67
CA ILE A 8 -2.63 4.08 -1.91
C ILE A 8 -2.38 5.53 -1.59
N ASP A 9 -1.25 6.07 -2.04
CA ASP A 9 -0.94 7.50 -1.98
C ASP A 9 -1.14 8.15 -3.36
N ARG A 10 -1.17 9.48 -3.42
CA ARG A 10 -1.17 10.18 -4.72
C ARG A 10 0.11 9.91 -5.53
N GLY A 11 1.23 9.79 -4.81
CA GLY A 11 2.59 9.80 -5.31
C GLY A 11 3.22 11.18 -5.21
N SER A 12 4.55 11.19 -5.15
CA SER A 12 5.39 12.38 -5.11
C SER A 12 6.61 12.15 -6.00
N ARG A 13 7.35 13.21 -6.34
CA ARG A 13 8.70 13.07 -6.92
C ARG A 13 9.79 13.11 -5.85
N GLU A 14 9.40 13.49 -4.64
CA GLU A 14 10.29 13.49 -3.49
C GLU A 14 10.43 12.07 -2.97
N ARG A 15 11.66 11.58 -2.99
CA ARG A 15 12.00 10.24 -2.54
C ARG A 15 11.58 9.97 -1.10
N GLU A 16 11.59 10.99 -0.25
CA GLU A 16 11.16 10.87 1.15
C GLU A 16 9.71 10.36 1.28
N ALA A 17 8.83 10.67 0.33
CA ALA A 17 7.44 10.21 0.37
C ALA A 17 7.33 8.68 0.27
N SER A 18 8.07 8.04 -0.64
CA SER A 18 8.04 6.57 -0.77
C SER A 18 8.70 5.88 0.43
N GLU A 19 9.75 6.49 1.01
CA GLU A 19 10.40 6.01 2.22
C GLU A 19 9.44 6.06 3.43
N GLU A 20 8.64 7.12 3.57
CA GLU A 20 7.61 7.23 4.61
C GLU A 20 6.51 6.17 4.45
N LEU A 21 6.03 5.92 3.23
CA LEU A 21 5.03 4.88 2.96
C LEU A 21 5.56 3.48 3.29
N GLU A 22 6.84 3.22 3.03
CA GLU A 22 7.50 1.97 3.43
C GLU A 22 7.54 1.82 4.96
N ILE A 23 7.88 2.89 5.69
CA ILE A 23 7.86 2.90 7.16
C ILE A 23 6.45 2.59 7.69
N ILE A 24 5.42 3.21 7.11
CA ILE A 24 4.02 2.97 7.48
C ILE A 24 3.64 1.51 7.20
N CYS A 25 3.95 0.98 6.01
CA CYS A 25 3.67 -0.41 5.66
C CYS A 25 4.35 -1.39 6.60
N ASN A 26 5.61 -1.14 6.99
CA ASN A 26 6.33 -1.97 7.94
C ASN A 26 5.70 -1.90 9.33
N ALA A 27 5.29 -0.72 9.79
CA ALA A 27 4.61 -0.56 11.07
C ALA A 27 3.25 -1.27 11.10
N VAL A 28 2.48 -1.19 10.02
CA VAL A 28 1.19 -1.89 9.86
C VAL A 28 1.39 -3.40 9.87
N LYS A 29 2.42 -3.92 9.20
CA LYS A 29 2.74 -5.36 9.21
C LYS A 29 3.18 -5.85 10.58
N ALA A 30 4.00 -5.07 11.29
CA ALA A 30 4.53 -5.45 12.59
C ALA A 30 3.45 -5.45 13.70
N LYS A 31 2.45 -4.58 13.59
CA LYS A 31 1.40 -4.40 14.61
C LYS A 31 0.06 -5.02 14.24
N GLY A 32 -0.16 -5.30 12.96
CA GLY A 32 -1.40 -5.85 12.43
C GLY A 32 -1.28 -7.32 12.05
N ASP A 33 -2.43 -7.98 11.98
CA ASP A 33 -2.54 -9.36 11.48
C ASP A 33 -2.58 -9.37 9.94
N TYR A 34 -1.46 -8.97 9.31
CA TYR A 34 -1.28 -8.93 7.87
C TYR A 34 -0.09 -9.79 7.44
N VAL A 35 -0.29 -10.66 6.45
CA VAL A 35 0.79 -11.54 5.95
C VAL A 35 1.78 -10.78 5.06
N PHE A 36 1.31 -9.72 4.40
CA PHE A 36 2.14 -8.75 3.69
C PHE A 36 1.49 -7.37 3.70
N THR A 37 2.30 -6.33 3.48
CA THR A 37 1.90 -4.94 3.28
C THR A 37 2.62 -4.39 2.06
N GLU A 38 1.95 -3.59 1.25
CA GLU A 38 2.49 -2.93 0.06
C GLU A 38 1.93 -1.51 -0.04
N TYR A 39 2.60 -0.68 -0.83
CA TYR A 39 2.08 0.62 -1.25
C TYR A 39 2.10 0.76 -2.77
N CYS A 40 1.26 1.64 -3.29
CA CYS A 40 1.23 2.06 -4.69
C CYS A 40 0.71 3.49 -4.79
N PHE A 41 0.76 4.03 -5.99
CA PHE A 41 0.47 5.43 -6.27
C PHE A 41 -0.66 5.60 -7.28
N LEU A 42 -1.33 6.74 -7.17
CA LEU A 42 -2.40 7.11 -8.09
C LEU A 42 -1.88 7.57 -9.45
N GLU A 43 -0.91 8.49 -9.47
CA GLU A 43 -0.58 9.19 -10.72
C GLU A 43 0.86 9.68 -10.89
N VAL A 44 1.60 10.00 -9.81
CA VAL A 44 2.87 10.74 -9.96
C VAL A 44 4.03 9.86 -10.41
N GLU A 45 4.21 8.71 -9.77
CA GLU A 45 5.28 7.75 -10.09
C GLU A 45 4.80 6.31 -9.84
N PRO A 46 5.36 5.30 -10.53
CA PRO A 46 5.02 3.89 -10.28
C PRO A 46 5.64 3.39 -8.95
N PRO A 47 5.11 2.30 -8.36
CA PRO A 47 4.08 1.40 -8.89
C PRO A 47 2.67 1.99 -8.81
N TYR A 48 1.86 1.81 -9.85
CA TYR A 48 0.47 2.30 -9.86
C TYR A 48 -0.50 1.33 -9.21
N ILE A 49 -1.75 1.77 -8.99
CA ILE A 49 -2.81 0.95 -8.37
C ILE A 49 -2.93 -0.43 -9.03
N GLU A 50 -2.87 -0.48 -10.37
CA GLU A 50 -2.94 -1.73 -11.13
C GLU A 50 -1.78 -2.67 -10.80
N ASP A 51 -0.56 -2.15 -10.70
CA ASP A 51 0.63 -2.90 -10.30
C ASP A 51 0.52 -3.40 -8.86
N GLY A 52 0.07 -2.54 -7.95
CA GLY A 52 -0.14 -2.84 -6.54
C GLY A 52 -1.15 -3.97 -6.35
N ILE A 53 -2.31 -3.88 -7.00
CA ILE A 53 -3.34 -4.92 -6.97
C ILE A 53 -2.81 -6.22 -7.58
N ALA A 54 -2.16 -6.16 -8.74
CA ALA A 54 -1.59 -7.34 -9.39
C ALA A 54 -0.54 -8.04 -8.52
N LYS A 55 0.26 -7.28 -7.76
CA LYS A 55 1.22 -7.82 -6.79
C LYS A 55 0.53 -8.48 -5.60
N CYS A 56 -0.55 -7.88 -5.09
CA CYS A 56 -1.35 -8.40 -3.99
C CYS A 56 -2.06 -9.71 -4.36
N LEU A 57 -2.64 -9.79 -5.57
CA LEU A 57 -3.38 -10.97 -6.04
C LEU A 57 -2.50 -12.21 -6.28
N LYS A 58 -1.18 -12.03 -6.40
CA LYS A 58 -0.22 -13.14 -6.47
C LYS A 58 0.05 -13.78 -5.10
N GLN A 59 -0.44 -13.17 -4.03
CA GLN A 59 -0.26 -13.67 -2.66
C GLN A 59 -1.45 -14.56 -2.26
N ASP A 60 -1.19 -15.54 -1.40
CA ASP A 60 -2.22 -16.41 -0.85
C ASP A 60 -2.96 -15.70 0.30
N ILE A 61 -3.91 -14.82 -0.07
CA ILE A 61 -4.74 -14.05 0.87
C ILE A 61 -6.24 -14.30 0.67
N ASP A 62 -6.96 -14.32 1.79
CA ASP A 62 -8.43 -14.40 1.81
C ASP A 62 -9.06 -13.02 1.60
N HIS A 63 -8.38 -11.95 2.07
CA HIS A 63 -8.87 -10.58 2.03
C HIS A 63 -7.75 -9.57 1.77
N LEU A 64 -8.05 -8.56 0.95
CA LEU A 64 -7.18 -7.41 0.73
C LEU A 64 -7.81 -6.16 1.36
N THR A 65 -7.13 -5.59 2.37
CA THR A 65 -7.47 -4.26 2.89
C THR A 65 -6.83 -3.21 1.99
N ILE A 66 -7.61 -2.27 1.46
CA ILE A 66 -7.11 -1.13 0.68
C ILE A 66 -7.33 0.15 1.50
N VAL A 67 -6.28 0.94 1.70
CA VAL A 67 -6.32 2.19 2.44
C VAL A 67 -5.88 3.35 1.55
N PRO A 68 -6.82 4.23 1.15
CA PRO A 68 -6.47 5.48 0.49
C PRO A 68 -5.86 6.45 1.53
N TYR A 69 -4.57 6.76 1.38
CA TYR A 69 -3.79 7.62 2.28
C TYR A 69 -3.93 9.08 1.88
N PHE A 70 -5.09 9.66 2.19
CA PHE A 70 -5.36 11.08 1.93
C PHE A 70 -5.92 11.75 3.18
N LEU A 71 -5.51 12.99 3.41
CA LEU A 71 -6.01 13.79 4.54
C LEU A 71 -7.45 14.28 4.33
N TYR A 72 -7.86 14.38 3.06
CA TYR A 72 -9.19 14.85 2.66
C TYR A 72 -9.82 13.80 1.75
N THR A 73 -11.15 13.69 1.81
CA THR A 73 -11.92 12.70 1.04
C THR A 73 -12.02 12.98 -0.45
N GLY A 74 -11.46 14.12 -0.90
CA GLY A 74 -11.81 14.74 -2.19
C GLY A 74 -12.96 15.72 -2.02
#